data_AF-A0A928T8M1-F1
#
_entry.id   AF-A0A928T8M1-F1
#
_cell.length_a   1.000
_cell.length_b   1.000
_cell.length_c   1.000
_cell.angle_alpha   90.00
_cell.angle_beta   90.00
_cell.angle_gamma   90.00
#
_symmetry.space_group_name_H-M   'P 1'
#
loop_
_entity.id
_entity.type
_entity.pdbx_description
1 polymer ?
#
loop_
_entity_poly.entity_id
_entity_poly.type
_entity_poly.pdbx_seq_one_letter_code
_entity_poly.pdbx_strand_id
1 'polypeptide(L)'
;MLRALFLLVFCLSVPVQAQTPIKVVLAGDSTVASVPQPPKDRPTLAGWGQMLGQFLPQAKVINHARSGTSTKSFRDLGLWERVLKEQPQWVLIQFGHNDQKDDPKRHTDPATTYRENLKTFIREVRESGEKPVLVTSVARRVYVDGKMTTSLTPYVEAAKAVGKEMQVPVIDLHSASFALFDQMGEKFCQLYGPSVEDKSHFSIVGARMIARLVAEGLEREVPELRPHLQLLPPMPKGVPFELDRRIVSEGYDGKTCWVHPRAGAIPGNPASVVLTMQKLLLTGSDVFFALNDTRSDDLGKTWSPVMEHGDTLGRRNEPEGVVVATCDFTPKWHAKSGKLLGIGHTVRYSGDKVIHDRKRETSWSVYDDKTRQWSAWTTLEMPDEPQFHSAGAGSVQRVDLDNGDILLPVYFKGKADKYYSVTVLRCSFDGTKLTYREHGDVLALESGRGVYEPSIIRCGGRFYLTLRNDTAGYVSVSDDGLHFTKPAMWCWEDGSELGNYNTQQHWVTHGGRLFLVYTRKGAHNDHVFRHRAPLFMAEVNQDTLRVKRDTEIVLVPDRGARLGNFGVCEVSENETWVTVAEWMQTWSPNVVIKPGHPLGANNRVHAVRILWQK
;
A
#
# COMPACT_ATOMS: atom_id res chain seq x y z
N MET A 1 3.37 13.78 70.91
CA MET A 1 2.05 13.50 70.30
C MET A 1 2.13 13.82 68.82
N LEU A 2 2.22 12.82 67.94
CA LEU A 2 1.83 12.94 66.54
C LEU A 2 1.56 11.51 66.03
N ARG A 3 0.28 11.17 65.85
CA ARG A 3 -0.16 9.87 65.30
C ARG A 3 -0.04 9.93 63.78
N ALA A 4 0.78 9.07 63.18
CA ALA A 4 0.80 8.87 61.74
C ALA A 4 -0.43 8.05 61.34
N LEU A 5 -1.31 8.66 60.54
CA LEU A 5 -2.50 8.04 59.99
C LEU A 5 -2.11 7.33 58.67
N PHE A 6 -2.07 6.00 58.68
CA PHE A 6 -1.93 5.21 57.45
C PHE A 6 -3.28 5.20 56.72
N LEU A 7 -3.39 5.92 55.61
CA LEU A 7 -4.50 5.80 54.68
C LEU A 7 -4.29 4.53 53.83
N LEU A 8 -5.06 3.47 54.10
CA LEU A 8 -5.20 2.35 53.19
C LEU A 8 -6.05 2.80 51.99
N VAL A 9 -5.41 2.98 50.83
CA VAL A 9 -6.11 3.15 49.55
C VAL A 9 -6.53 1.76 49.07
N PHE A 10 -7.81 1.41 49.24
CA PHE A 10 -8.41 0.26 48.57
C PHE A 10 -8.52 0.56 47.06
N CYS A 11 -7.61 0.01 46.26
CA CYS A 11 -7.81 -0.09 44.81
C CYS A 11 -8.95 -1.07 44.55
N LEU A 12 -10.16 -0.55 44.38
CA LEU A 12 -11.28 -1.31 43.82
C LEU A 12 -10.95 -1.65 42.36
N SER A 13 -10.42 -2.85 42.13
CA SER A 13 -10.34 -3.43 40.79
C SER A 13 -11.75 -3.68 40.29
N VAL A 14 -12.25 -2.80 39.41
CA VAL A 14 -13.48 -3.04 38.66
C VAL A 14 -13.22 -4.26 37.76
N PRO A 15 -13.97 -5.37 37.90
CA PRO A 15 -13.82 -6.48 36.98
C PRO A 15 -14.19 -6.00 35.58
N VAL A 16 -13.27 -6.17 34.62
CA VAL A 16 -13.56 -5.98 33.20
C VAL A 16 -14.58 -7.06 32.82
N GLN A 17 -15.86 -6.68 32.76
CA GLN A 17 -16.91 -7.53 32.26
C GLN A 17 -16.56 -7.90 30.81
N ALA A 18 -16.32 -9.18 30.52
CA ALA A 18 -16.13 -9.64 29.14
C ALA A 18 -17.40 -9.29 28.34
N GLN A 19 -17.29 -8.29 27.47
CA GLN A 19 -18.40 -7.82 26.66
C GLN A 19 -18.78 -8.93 25.68
N THR A 20 -20.04 -9.37 25.68
CA THR A 20 -20.51 -10.41 24.77
C THR A 20 -20.23 -9.98 23.32
N PRO A 21 -19.58 -10.82 22.49
CA PRO A 21 -19.27 -10.47 21.11
C PRO A 21 -20.53 -10.04 20.36
N ILE A 22 -20.44 -8.96 19.58
CA ILE A 22 -21.54 -8.58 18.69
C ILE A 22 -21.79 -9.70 17.68
N LYS A 23 -23.05 -9.99 17.39
CA LYS A 23 -23.50 -11.06 16.50
C LYS A 23 -24.03 -10.44 15.23
N VAL A 24 -23.40 -10.82 14.12
CA VAL A 24 -23.73 -10.36 12.77
C VAL A 24 -24.20 -11.58 11.98
N VAL A 25 -25.47 -11.60 11.58
CA VAL A 25 -26.05 -12.71 10.82
C VAL A 25 -26.20 -12.32 9.35
N LEU A 26 -25.85 -13.23 8.45
CA LEU A 26 -25.91 -13.01 7.00
C LEU A 26 -27.06 -13.82 6.38
N ALA A 27 -27.88 -13.16 5.57
CA ALA A 27 -28.91 -13.76 4.74
C ALA A 27 -28.61 -13.47 3.26
N GLY A 28 -28.59 -14.50 2.42
CA GLY A 28 -28.30 -14.30 1.02
C GLY A 28 -28.18 -15.57 0.18
N ASP A 29 -27.62 -15.40 -1.02
CA ASP A 29 -27.49 -16.42 -2.05
C ASP A 29 -26.09 -17.10 -2.10
N SER A 30 -25.76 -17.76 -3.21
CA SER A 30 -24.49 -18.46 -3.42
C SER A 30 -23.26 -17.56 -3.39
N THR A 31 -23.42 -16.26 -3.67
CA THR A 31 -22.31 -15.29 -3.60
C THR A 31 -21.95 -14.92 -2.16
N VAL A 32 -22.85 -15.19 -1.20
CA VAL A 32 -22.68 -14.90 0.23
C VAL A 32 -22.35 -16.19 1.01
N ALA A 33 -22.94 -17.32 0.60
CA ALA A 33 -22.90 -18.59 1.32
C ALA A 33 -21.49 -19.13 1.61
N SER A 34 -21.35 -19.77 2.78
CA SER A 34 -20.16 -20.54 3.12
C SER A 34 -20.15 -21.87 2.36
N VAL A 35 -18.99 -22.25 1.83
CA VAL A 35 -18.75 -23.46 1.04
C VAL A 35 -17.63 -24.26 1.70
N PRO A 36 -17.90 -24.96 2.82
CA PRO A 36 -16.86 -25.70 3.56
C PRO A 36 -16.34 -26.92 2.80
N GLN A 37 -17.14 -27.47 1.89
CA GLN A 37 -16.80 -28.59 1.02
C GLN A 37 -16.99 -28.17 -0.43
N PRO A 38 -16.03 -27.44 -1.02
CA PRO A 38 -16.11 -27.02 -2.41
C PRO A 38 -16.08 -28.25 -3.35
N PRO A 39 -16.80 -28.20 -4.48
CA PRO A 39 -16.82 -29.32 -5.41
C PRO A 39 -15.46 -29.44 -6.13
N LYS A 40 -15.11 -30.65 -6.57
CA LYS A 40 -13.77 -30.97 -7.11
C LYS A 40 -13.38 -30.12 -8.33
N ASP A 41 -14.35 -29.75 -9.15
CA ASP A 41 -14.18 -28.88 -10.33
C ASP A 41 -13.93 -27.41 -9.98
N ARG A 42 -14.30 -26.99 -8.76
CA ARG A 42 -14.15 -25.62 -8.26
C ARG A 42 -13.65 -25.63 -6.81
N PRO A 43 -12.42 -26.10 -6.56
CA PRO A 43 -11.92 -26.37 -5.21
C PRO A 43 -11.69 -25.11 -4.37
N THR A 44 -11.67 -23.93 -4.99
CA THR A 44 -11.49 -22.64 -4.32
C THR A 44 -12.81 -21.87 -4.15
N LEU A 45 -13.96 -22.48 -4.50
CA LEU A 45 -15.26 -21.83 -4.43
C LEU A 45 -15.58 -21.32 -3.02
N ALA A 46 -15.91 -20.04 -2.89
CA ALA A 46 -16.33 -19.42 -1.64
C ALA A 46 -17.30 -18.24 -1.90
N GLY A 47 -18.21 -18.00 -0.95
CA GLY A 47 -18.98 -16.76 -0.88
C GLY A 47 -18.29 -15.71 0.00
N TRP A 48 -18.57 -14.43 -0.22
CA TRP A 48 -17.95 -13.35 0.56
C TRP A 48 -18.31 -13.40 2.05
N GLY A 49 -19.51 -13.91 2.38
CA GLY A 49 -19.94 -14.07 3.77
C GLY A 49 -19.06 -15.05 4.56
N GLN A 50 -18.42 -16.01 3.89
CA GLN A 50 -17.42 -16.90 4.50
C GLN A 50 -16.17 -16.15 4.96
N MET A 51 -15.83 -15.03 4.31
CA MET A 51 -14.59 -14.29 4.56
C MET A 51 -14.81 -13.06 5.46
N LEU A 52 -16.06 -12.61 5.65
CA LEU A 52 -16.38 -11.38 6.38
C LEU A 52 -15.85 -11.39 7.83
N GLY A 53 -15.85 -12.54 8.50
CA GLY A 53 -15.33 -12.68 9.86
C GLY A 53 -13.87 -12.26 10.03
N GLN A 54 -13.06 -12.30 8.96
CA GLN A 54 -11.67 -11.83 8.98
C GLN A 54 -11.56 -10.30 9.19
N PHE A 55 -12.60 -9.55 8.83
CA PHE A 55 -12.68 -8.10 8.99
C PHE A 55 -13.48 -7.69 10.22
N LEU A 56 -14.08 -8.64 10.94
CA LEU A 56 -14.87 -8.42 12.16
C LEU A 56 -14.40 -9.40 13.26
N PRO A 57 -13.12 -9.34 13.68
CA PRO A 57 -12.51 -10.34 14.58
C PRO A 57 -13.16 -10.40 15.98
N GLN A 58 -13.80 -9.32 16.41
CA GLN A 58 -14.50 -9.23 17.69
C GLN A 58 -15.99 -9.60 17.59
N ALA A 59 -16.48 -9.89 16.38
CA ALA A 59 -17.86 -10.27 16.13
C ALA A 59 -18.01 -11.76 15.90
N LYS A 60 -19.15 -12.32 16.33
CA LYS A 60 -19.61 -13.63 15.88
C LYS A 60 -20.38 -13.47 14.58
N VAL A 61 -19.73 -13.76 13.45
CA VAL A 61 -20.39 -13.78 12.13
C VAL A 61 -21.05 -15.15 11.90
N ILE A 62 -22.37 -15.17 11.68
CA ILE A 62 -23.15 -16.39 11.44
C ILE A 62 -23.76 -16.30 10.04
N ASN A 63 -23.39 -17.22 9.16
CA ASN A 63 -23.79 -17.16 7.75
C ASN A 63 -24.90 -18.17 7.45
N HIS A 64 -26.14 -17.69 7.32
CA HIS A 64 -27.30 -18.50 6.93
C HIS A 64 -27.59 -18.42 5.42
N ALA A 65 -26.76 -17.73 4.64
CA ALA A 65 -26.90 -17.69 3.18
C ALA A 65 -26.78 -19.08 2.56
N ARG A 66 -27.55 -19.33 1.50
CA ARG A 66 -27.60 -20.64 0.85
C ARG A 66 -27.49 -20.52 -0.67
N SER A 67 -26.77 -21.46 -1.26
CA SER A 67 -26.64 -21.49 -2.72
C SER A 67 -28.00 -21.65 -3.41
N GLY A 68 -28.23 -20.83 -4.45
CA GLY A 68 -29.44 -20.89 -5.28
C GLY A 68 -30.69 -20.23 -4.70
N THR A 69 -30.64 -19.62 -3.52
CA THR A 69 -31.81 -18.95 -2.93
C THR A 69 -32.02 -17.53 -3.46
N SER A 70 -33.29 -17.14 -3.48
CA SER A 70 -33.82 -15.81 -3.78
C SER A 70 -34.56 -15.28 -2.55
N THR A 71 -35.04 -14.04 -2.57
CA THR A 71 -35.85 -13.50 -1.47
C THR A 71 -37.07 -14.38 -1.15
N LYS A 72 -37.73 -14.93 -2.18
CA LYS A 72 -38.86 -15.87 -2.06
C LYS A 72 -38.42 -17.22 -1.50
N SER A 73 -37.54 -17.92 -2.22
CA SER A 73 -37.17 -19.29 -1.86
C SER A 73 -36.39 -19.40 -0.54
N PHE A 74 -35.72 -18.33 -0.10
CA PHE A 74 -35.07 -18.31 1.21
C PHE A 74 -36.10 -18.45 2.35
N ARG A 75 -37.26 -17.81 2.21
CA ARG A 75 -38.37 -17.95 3.15
C ARG A 75 -39.08 -19.29 2.99
N ASP A 76 -39.39 -19.70 1.77
CA ASP A 76 -40.07 -20.99 1.51
C ASP A 76 -39.31 -22.20 2.10
N LEU A 77 -37.98 -22.08 2.20
CA LEU A 77 -37.09 -23.11 2.77
C LEU A 77 -36.91 -23.03 4.30
N GLY A 78 -37.58 -22.09 4.97
CA GLY A 78 -37.49 -21.91 6.42
C GLY A 78 -36.13 -21.34 6.90
N LEU A 79 -35.37 -20.68 6.01
CA LEU A 79 -34.03 -20.17 6.34
C LEU A 79 -34.10 -18.81 7.04
N TRP A 80 -35.14 -18.04 6.78
CA TRP A 80 -35.34 -16.73 7.40
C TRP A 80 -35.64 -16.85 8.90
N GLU A 81 -36.42 -17.85 9.30
CA GLU A 81 -36.72 -18.16 10.70
C GLU A 81 -35.44 -18.55 11.46
N ARG A 82 -34.47 -19.18 10.77
CA ARG A 82 -33.15 -19.48 11.36
C ARG A 82 -32.34 -18.20 11.60
N VAL A 83 -32.43 -17.23 10.70
CA VAL A 83 -31.78 -15.91 10.88
C VAL A 83 -32.28 -15.24 12.14
N LEU A 84 -33.60 -15.12 12.32
CA LEU A 84 -34.20 -14.48 13.50
C LEU A 84 -33.95 -15.27 14.80
N LYS A 85 -33.92 -16.62 14.72
CA LYS A 85 -33.63 -17.48 15.89
C LYS A 85 -32.23 -17.26 16.46
N GLU A 86 -31.29 -16.76 15.66
CA GLU A 86 -29.95 -16.44 16.16
C GLU A 86 -29.94 -15.27 17.15
N GLN A 87 -31.00 -14.45 17.23
CA GLN A 87 -31.01 -13.21 18.01
C GLN A 87 -29.77 -12.32 17.74
N PRO A 88 -29.50 -11.93 16.47
CA PRO A 88 -28.39 -11.04 16.14
C PRO A 88 -28.57 -9.61 16.63
N GLN A 89 -27.46 -8.88 16.78
CA GLN A 89 -27.54 -7.41 16.81
C GLN A 89 -27.71 -6.84 15.40
N TRP A 90 -27.11 -7.48 14.39
CA TRP A 90 -27.10 -7.02 13.00
C TRP A 90 -27.45 -8.12 12.02
N VAL A 91 -28.29 -7.80 11.03
CA VAL A 91 -28.63 -8.72 9.92
C VAL A 91 -28.26 -8.08 8.59
N LEU A 92 -27.29 -8.66 7.87
CA LEU A 92 -26.93 -8.25 6.52
C LEU A 92 -27.70 -9.09 5.51
N ILE A 93 -28.42 -8.42 4.60
CA ILE A 93 -29.35 -9.06 3.66
C ILE A 93 -28.91 -8.75 2.22
N GLN A 94 -28.58 -9.78 1.44
CA GLN A 94 -28.17 -9.65 0.04
C GLN A 94 -28.86 -10.67 -0.88
N PHE A 95 -29.67 -10.20 -1.83
CA PHE A 95 -30.33 -11.03 -2.85
C PHE A 95 -30.37 -10.33 -4.22
N GLY A 96 -30.91 -10.99 -5.24
CA GLY A 96 -31.05 -10.48 -6.61
C GLY A 96 -30.60 -11.47 -7.70
N HIS A 97 -29.57 -12.29 -7.46
CA HIS A 97 -29.01 -13.17 -8.49
C HIS A 97 -29.97 -14.26 -8.97
N ASN A 98 -30.74 -14.83 -8.04
CA ASN A 98 -31.69 -15.90 -8.31
C ASN A 98 -33.13 -15.39 -8.46
N ASP A 99 -33.42 -14.21 -7.90
CA ASP A 99 -34.67 -13.48 -8.07
C ASP A 99 -34.93 -13.15 -9.55
N GLN A 100 -33.88 -12.81 -10.32
CA GLN A 100 -33.97 -12.54 -11.75
C GLN A 100 -34.14 -13.77 -12.65
N LYS A 101 -33.98 -14.98 -12.12
CA LYS A 101 -34.06 -16.19 -12.96
C LYS A 101 -35.50 -16.48 -13.31
N ASP A 102 -35.72 -16.99 -14.52
CA ASP A 102 -37.00 -17.51 -14.96
C ASP A 102 -37.25 -18.91 -14.38
N ASP A 103 -37.42 -18.95 -13.06
CA ASP A 103 -37.72 -20.15 -12.26
C ASP A 103 -38.85 -19.76 -11.30
N PRO A 104 -40.09 -20.25 -11.48
CA PRO A 104 -41.23 -19.85 -10.63
C PRO A 104 -41.03 -20.06 -9.13
N LYS A 105 -40.13 -20.97 -8.72
CA LYS A 105 -39.80 -21.21 -7.31
C LYS A 105 -38.91 -20.12 -6.72
N ARG A 106 -38.20 -19.35 -7.56
CA ARG A 106 -37.22 -18.36 -7.15
C ARG A 106 -37.55 -16.95 -7.62
N HIS A 107 -38.20 -16.82 -8.77
CA HIS A 107 -38.46 -15.58 -9.45
C HIS A 107 -39.26 -14.61 -8.57
N THR A 108 -38.84 -13.36 -8.56
CA THR A 108 -39.58 -12.25 -7.96
C THR A 108 -39.39 -11.01 -8.82
N ASP A 109 -40.47 -10.32 -9.14
CA ASP A 109 -40.43 -9.06 -9.87
C ASP A 109 -39.76 -7.93 -9.03
N PRO A 110 -38.76 -7.22 -9.58
CA PRO A 110 -37.98 -6.20 -8.87
C PRO A 110 -38.80 -4.94 -8.53
N ALA A 111 -39.88 -4.66 -9.25
CA ALA A 111 -40.77 -3.53 -8.99
C ALA A 111 -41.84 -3.84 -7.93
N THR A 112 -42.13 -5.12 -7.68
CA THR A 112 -43.19 -5.55 -6.76
C THR A 112 -42.68 -6.55 -5.72
N THR A 113 -42.83 -7.86 -5.97
CA THR A 113 -42.62 -8.94 -5.00
C THR A 113 -41.23 -8.94 -4.35
N TYR A 114 -40.16 -8.61 -5.09
CA TYR A 114 -38.82 -8.50 -4.53
C TYR A 114 -38.74 -7.41 -3.45
N ARG A 115 -39.31 -6.23 -3.72
CA ARG A 115 -39.32 -5.10 -2.77
C ARG A 115 -40.12 -5.45 -1.52
N GLU A 116 -41.29 -6.03 -1.70
CA GLU A 116 -42.16 -6.41 -0.58
C GLU A 116 -41.53 -7.49 0.29
N ASN A 117 -40.79 -8.43 -0.29
CA ASN A 117 -40.00 -9.40 0.47
C ASN A 117 -38.90 -8.71 1.29
N LEU A 118 -38.13 -7.80 0.70
CA LEU A 118 -37.10 -7.05 1.41
C LEU A 118 -37.68 -6.20 2.56
N LYS A 119 -38.77 -5.48 2.31
CA LYS A 119 -39.47 -4.70 3.34
C LYS A 119 -39.95 -5.59 4.49
N THR A 120 -40.45 -6.79 4.16
CA THR A 120 -40.90 -7.75 5.17
C THR A 120 -39.74 -8.26 6.02
N PHE A 121 -38.62 -8.63 5.41
CA PHE A 121 -37.40 -8.97 6.17
C PHE A 121 -36.96 -7.83 7.09
N ILE A 122 -36.93 -6.59 6.59
CA ILE A 122 -36.55 -5.41 7.39
C ILE A 122 -37.49 -5.20 8.59
N ARG A 123 -38.81 -5.34 8.39
CA ARG A 123 -39.80 -5.19 9.48
C ARG A 123 -39.60 -6.25 10.56
N GLU A 124 -39.45 -7.50 10.19
CA GLU A 124 -39.32 -8.61 11.14
C GLU A 124 -37.98 -8.56 11.93
N VAL A 125 -36.89 -8.10 11.30
CA VAL A 125 -35.62 -7.82 12.02
C VAL A 125 -35.84 -6.74 13.08
N ARG A 126 -36.55 -5.65 12.73
CA ARG A 126 -36.86 -4.56 13.68
C ARG A 126 -37.81 -5.01 14.79
N GLU A 127 -38.82 -5.81 14.48
CA GLU A 127 -39.77 -6.37 15.45
C GLU A 127 -39.05 -7.27 16.47
N SER A 128 -37.94 -7.90 16.07
CA SER A 128 -37.08 -8.69 16.95
C SER A 128 -36.09 -7.85 17.77
N GLY A 129 -36.08 -6.51 17.61
CA GLY A 129 -35.17 -5.59 18.29
C GLY A 129 -33.78 -5.45 17.65
N GLU A 130 -33.60 -5.98 16.44
CA GLU A 130 -32.33 -6.12 15.75
C GLU A 130 -32.17 -5.06 14.64
N LYS A 131 -30.96 -4.91 14.08
CA LYS A 131 -30.67 -3.87 13.09
C LYS A 131 -30.41 -4.44 11.69
N PRO A 132 -31.28 -4.15 10.70
CA PRO A 132 -31.09 -4.62 9.33
C PRO A 132 -30.12 -3.71 8.54
N VAL A 133 -29.31 -4.34 7.69
CA VAL A 133 -28.45 -3.68 6.70
C VAL A 133 -28.69 -4.36 5.35
N LEU A 134 -29.02 -3.58 4.32
CA LEU A 134 -29.11 -4.11 2.97
C LEU A 134 -27.74 -4.08 2.30
N VAL A 135 -27.45 -5.10 1.51
CA VAL A 135 -26.29 -5.16 0.63
C VAL A 135 -26.82 -5.41 -0.79
N THR A 136 -26.47 -4.55 -1.74
CA THR A 136 -26.88 -4.77 -3.14
C THR A 136 -26.21 -6.03 -3.69
N SER A 137 -26.84 -6.71 -4.65
CA SER A 137 -26.22 -7.90 -5.27
C SER A 137 -24.87 -7.54 -5.90
N VAL A 138 -23.83 -8.31 -5.59
CA VAL A 138 -22.51 -8.16 -6.21
C VAL A 138 -22.60 -8.24 -7.75
N ALA A 139 -21.75 -7.50 -8.46
CA ALA A 139 -21.72 -7.56 -9.92
C ALA A 139 -21.26 -8.94 -10.41
N ARG A 140 -21.79 -9.38 -11.56
CA ARG A 140 -21.23 -10.53 -12.28
C ARG A 140 -20.04 -10.08 -13.12
N ARG A 141 -19.03 -10.94 -13.28
CA ARG A 141 -17.86 -10.68 -14.14
C ARG A 141 -18.19 -11.00 -15.60
N VAL A 142 -19.19 -10.30 -16.16
CA VAL A 142 -19.66 -10.50 -17.54
C VAL A 142 -19.20 -9.31 -18.38
N TYR A 143 -18.58 -9.63 -19.52
CA TYR A 143 -18.05 -8.66 -20.46
C TYR A 143 -18.70 -8.89 -21.83
N VAL A 144 -19.00 -7.80 -22.53
CA VAL A 144 -19.40 -7.78 -23.94
C VAL A 144 -18.50 -6.77 -24.63
N ASP A 145 -17.80 -7.20 -25.68
CA ASP A 145 -16.82 -6.39 -26.41
C ASP A 145 -15.78 -5.71 -25.49
N GLY A 146 -15.31 -6.45 -24.48
CA GLY A 146 -14.33 -6.00 -23.50
C GLY A 146 -14.87 -5.02 -22.44
N LYS A 147 -16.17 -4.70 -22.44
CA LYS A 147 -16.81 -3.82 -21.46
C LYS A 147 -17.66 -4.61 -20.48
N MET A 148 -17.57 -4.28 -19.19
CA MET A 148 -18.45 -4.85 -18.17
C MET A 148 -19.91 -4.54 -18.48
N THR A 149 -20.79 -5.51 -18.26
CA THR A 149 -22.24 -5.35 -18.35
C THR A 149 -22.95 -6.06 -17.20
N THR A 150 -24.21 -5.70 -16.95
CA THR A 150 -24.98 -6.26 -15.84
C THR A 150 -26.46 -6.36 -16.20
N SER A 151 -27.08 -7.49 -15.84
CA SER A 151 -28.53 -7.68 -15.88
C SER A 151 -29.21 -7.36 -14.54
N LEU A 152 -28.42 -7.05 -13.50
CA LEU A 152 -28.90 -6.94 -12.12
C LEU A 152 -29.43 -5.54 -11.77
N THR A 153 -29.26 -4.54 -12.64
CA THR A 153 -29.64 -3.14 -12.38
C THR A 153 -31.05 -3.00 -11.78
N PRO A 154 -32.11 -3.67 -12.29
CA PRO A 154 -33.45 -3.52 -11.69
C PRO A 154 -33.52 -3.94 -10.22
N TYR A 155 -32.82 -5.01 -9.83
CA TYR A 155 -32.79 -5.52 -8.45
C TYR A 155 -31.91 -4.68 -7.54
N VAL A 156 -30.80 -4.15 -8.07
CA VAL A 156 -29.89 -3.24 -7.35
C VAL A 156 -30.62 -1.95 -6.99
N GLU A 157 -31.28 -1.33 -7.97
CA GLU A 157 -32.02 -0.09 -7.75
C GLU A 157 -33.25 -0.30 -6.86
N ALA A 158 -33.93 -1.45 -6.97
CA ALA A 158 -34.99 -1.83 -6.05
C ALA A 158 -34.49 -1.95 -4.59
N ALA A 159 -33.35 -2.61 -4.36
CA ALA A 159 -32.77 -2.73 -3.03
C ALA A 159 -32.35 -1.38 -2.44
N LYS A 160 -31.72 -0.50 -3.22
CA LYS A 160 -31.39 0.88 -2.81
C LYS A 160 -32.63 1.68 -2.48
N ALA A 161 -33.66 1.61 -3.32
CA ALA A 161 -34.91 2.32 -3.11
C ALA A 161 -35.64 1.85 -1.85
N VAL A 162 -35.70 0.54 -1.59
CA VAL A 162 -36.23 -0.02 -0.33
C VAL A 162 -35.39 0.45 0.86
N GLY A 163 -34.08 0.47 0.73
CA GLY A 163 -33.19 0.94 1.78
C GLY A 163 -33.46 2.40 2.18
N LYS A 164 -33.61 3.27 1.18
CA LYS A 164 -34.01 4.66 1.36
C LYS A 164 -35.42 4.80 1.97
N GLU A 165 -36.40 4.08 1.42
CA GLU A 165 -37.81 4.10 1.86
C GLU A 165 -37.94 3.68 3.33
N MET A 166 -37.25 2.61 3.70
CA MET A 166 -37.31 2.03 5.05
C MET A 166 -36.30 2.62 6.01
N GLN A 167 -35.46 3.57 5.56
CA GLN A 167 -34.37 4.19 6.35
C GLN A 167 -33.43 3.14 6.97
N VAL A 168 -32.92 2.23 6.15
CA VAL A 168 -31.90 1.25 6.56
C VAL A 168 -30.60 1.51 5.80
N PRO A 169 -29.43 1.31 6.43
CA PRO A 169 -28.15 1.41 5.73
C PRO A 169 -28.09 0.49 4.51
N VAL A 170 -27.53 0.98 3.40
CA VAL A 170 -27.33 0.20 2.18
C VAL A 170 -25.86 0.22 1.79
N ILE A 171 -25.25 -0.96 1.76
CA ILE A 171 -23.93 -1.15 1.18
C ILE A 171 -24.11 -1.36 -0.33
N ASP A 172 -23.69 -0.38 -1.13
CA ASP A 172 -23.73 -0.50 -2.60
C ASP A 172 -22.57 -1.35 -3.15
N LEU A 173 -22.62 -2.65 -2.84
CA LEU A 173 -21.64 -3.62 -3.27
C LEU A 173 -21.63 -3.81 -4.79
N HIS A 174 -22.78 -3.66 -5.46
CA HIS A 174 -22.86 -3.75 -6.91
C HIS A 174 -21.94 -2.74 -7.59
N SER A 175 -22.09 -1.45 -7.28
CA SER A 175 -21.28 -0.40 -7.89
C SER A 175 -19.80 -0.57 -7.58
N ALA A 176 -19.47 -0.88 -6.32
CA ALA A 176 -18.08 -1.09 -5.89
C ALA A 176 -17.42 -2.27 -6.61
N SER A 177 -18.10 -3.42 -6.69
CA SER A 177 -17.58 -4.60 -7.38
C SER A 177 -17.56 -4.45 -8.90
N PHE A 178 -18.55 -3.78 -9.49
CA PHE A 178 -18.58 -3.49 -10.93
C PHE A 178 -17.39 -2.64 -11.34
N ALA A 179 -17.11 -1.54 -10.62
CA ALA A 179 -15.98 -0.68 -10.89
C ALA A 179 -14.64 -1.41 -10.71
N LEU A 180 -14.53 -2.30 -9.71
CA LEU A 180 -13.33 -3.11 -9.51
C LEU A 180 -13.09 -4.02 -10.71
N PHE A 181 -14.12 -4.72 -11.17
CA PHE A 181 -14.00 -5.63 -12.29
C PHE A 181 -13.80 -4.92 -13.62
N ASP A 182 -14.44 -3.77 -13.85
CA ASP A 182 -14.22 -2.96 -15.05
C ASP A 182 -12.77 -2.49 -15.14
N GLN A 183 -12.21 -2.05 -14.01
CA GLN A 183 -10.85 -1.55 -13.96
C GLN A 183 -9.79 -2.65 -14.11
N MET A 184 -10.04 -3.84 -13.55
CA MET A 184 -9.15 -4.99 -13.73
C MET A 184 -9.20 -5.55 -15.16
N GLY A 185 -10.36 -5.45 -15.82
CA GLY A 185 -10.59 -6.03 -17.13
C GLY A 185 -10.74 -7.56 -17.10
N GLU A 186 -11.30 -8.11 -18.18
CA GLU A 186 -11.75 -9.51 -18.25
C GLU A 186 -10.65 -10.52 -17.92
N LYS A 187 -9.44 -10.31 -18.47
CA LYS A 187 -8.30 -11.23 -18.29
C LYS A 187 -7.90 -11.36 -16.81
N PHE A 188 -7.74 -10.25 -16.11
CA PHE A 188 -7.25 -10.28 -14.72
C PHE A 188 -8.36 -10.63 -13.72
N CYS A 189 -9.62 -10.35 -14.06
CA CYS A 189 -10.77 -10.75 -13.24
C CYS A 189 -10.92 -12.27 -13.06
N GLN A 190 -10.27 -13.09 -13.90
CA GLN A 190 -10.25 -14.54 -13.75
C GLN A 190 -9.64 -14.97 -12.40
N LEU A 191 -8.73 -14.18 -11.81
CA LEU A 191 -8.14 -14.44 -10.49
C LEU A 191 -9.18 -14.51 -9.36
N TYR A 192 -10.33 -13.86 -9.55
CA TYR A 192 -11.43 -13.84 -8.59
C TYR A 192 -12.50 -14.90 -8.84
N GLY A 193 -12.46 -15.59 -9.97
CA GLY A 193 -13.36 -16.72 -10.26
C GLY A 193 -12.81 -18.04 -9.72
N PRO A 194 -13.66 -19.01 -9.37
CA PRO A 194 -13.23 -20.35 -9.01
C PRO A 194 -12.84 -21.19 -10.25
N SER A 195 -13.25 -20.74 -11.44
CA SER A 195 -12.81 -21.21 -12.75
C SER A 195 -12.97 -20.07 -13.78
N VAL A 196 -12.52 -20.28 -15.02
CA VAL A 196 -12.61 -19.27 -16.10
C VAL A 196 -14.05 -19.07 -16.58
N GLU A 197 -14.87 -20.12 -16.53
CA GLU A 197 -16.24 -20.19 -17.01
C GLU A 197 -17.23 -19.59 -16.00
N ASP A 198 -16.95 -19.73 -14.69
CA ASP A 198 -17.83 -19.23 -13.65
C ASP A 198 -17.68 -17.71 -13.48
N LYS A 199 -18.63 -16.96 -14.02
CA LYS A 199 -18.67 -15.49 -13.95
C LYS A 199 -19.42 -14.93 -12.74
N SER A 200 -20.02 -15.79 -11.91
CA SER A 200 -20.89 -15.35 -10.79
C SER A 200 -20.28 -15.62 -9.42
N HIS A 201 -19.65 -16.79 -9.23
CA HIS A 201 -19.12 -17.19 -7.92
C HIS A 201 -17.66 -16.80 -7.74
N PHE A 202 -17.08 -16.96 -6.55
CA PHE A 202 -15.73 -16.49 -6.30
C PHE A 202 -14.76 -17.61 -5.90
N SER A 203 -13.48 -17.43 -6.24
CA SER A 203 -12.40 -18.10 -5.52
C SER A 203 -12.30 -17.56 -4.09
N ILE A 204 -11.52 -18.19 -3.21
CA ILE A 204 -11.22 -17.66 -1.86
C ILE A 204 -10.69 -16.22 -1.93
N VAL A 205 -9.80 -15.94 -2.89
CA VAL A 205 -9.22 -14.60 -3.09
C VAL A 205 -10.29 -13.61 -3.52
N GLY A 206 -11.14 -13.98 -4.49
CA GLY A 206 -12.26 -13.14 -4.91
C GLY A 206 -13.27 -12.89 -3.79
N ALA A 207 -13.64 -13.93 -3.03
CA ALA A 207 -14.57 -13.84 -1.93
C ALA A 207 -14.05 -12.91 -0.83
N ARG A 208 -12.75 -12.98 -0.51
CA ARG A 208 -12.10 -12.08 0.45
C ARG A 208 -12.09 -10.64 -0.05
N MET A 209 -11.84 -10.41 -1.34
CA MET A 209 -11.90 -9.08 -1.93
C MET A 209 -13.32 -8.47 -1.86
N ILE A 210 -14.35 -9.26 -2.16
CA ILE A 210 -15.73 -8.81 -2.02
C ILE A 210 -16.11 -8.58 -0.56
N ALA A 211 -15.66 -9.44 0.36
CA ALA A 211 -15.86 -9.24 1.80
C ALA A 211 -15.18 -7.96 2.31
N ARG A 212 -14.02 -7.61 1.75
CA ARG A 212 -13.36 -6.33 2.03
C ARG A 212 -14.19 -5.14 1.57
N LEU A 213 -14.76 -5.17 0.35
CA LEU A 213 -15.67 -4.12 -0.12
C LEU A 213 -16.90 -3.99 0.78
N VAL A 214 -17.42 -5.11 1.29
CA VAL A 214 -18.50 -5.10 2.28
C VAL A 214 -18.02 -4.48 3.60
N ALA A 215 -16.85 -4.83 4.11
CA ALA A 215 -16.29 -4.27 5.34
C ALA A 215 -16.03 -2.75 5.24
N GLU A 216 -15.47 -2.27 4.12
CA GLU A 216 -15.31 -0.84 3.83
C GLU A 216 -16.69 -0.14 3.69
N GLY A 217 -17.68 -0.84 3.15
CA GLY A 217 -19.08 -0.41 3.14
C GLY A 217 -19.69 -0.28 4.54
N LEU A 218 -19.46 -1.26 5.41
CA LEU A 218 -19.89 -1.22 6.82
C LEU A 218 -19.21 -0.07 7.56
N GLU A 219 -17.92 0.16 7.34
CA GLU A 219 -17.20 1.29 7.93
C GLU A 219 -17.87 2.63 7.55
N ARG A 220 -18.30 2.78 6.30
CA ARG A 220 -18.91 4.02 5.82
C ARG A 220 -20.36 4.17 6.30
N GLU A 221 -21.19 3.15 6.08
CA GLU A 221 -22.65 3.24 6.21
C GLU A 221 -23.17 2.83 7.60
N VAL A 222 -22.35 2.15 8.41
CA VAL A 222 -22.74 1.63 9.73
C VAL A 222 -21.70 2.04 10.80
N PRO A 223 -21.70 3.30 11.25
CA PRO A 223 -20.70 3.84 12.18
C PRO A 223 -20.53 3.02 13.47
N GLU A 224 -21.60 2.39 13.93
CA GLU A 224 -21.67 1.54 15.13
C GLU A 224 -20.81 0.26 15.02
N LEU A 225 -20.49 -0.18 13.80
CA LEU A 225 -19.62 -1.33 13.57
C LEU A 225 -18.14 -0.95 13.40
N ARG A 226 -17.79 0.35 13.26
CA ARG A 226 -16.40 0.81 13.10
C ARG A 226 -15.44 0.29 14.17
N PRO A 227 -15.78 0.31 15.48
CA PRO A 227 -14.87 -0.18 16.51
C PRO A 227 -14.58 -1.69 16.43
N HIS A 228 -15.44 -2.43 15.73
CA HIS A 228 -15.33 -3.88 15.56
C HIS A 228 -14.70 -4.28 14.22
N LEU A 229 -14.52 -3.33 13.30
CA LEU A 229 -13.91 -3.55 12.00
C LEU A 229 -12.39 -3.54 12.10
N GLN A 230 -11.76 -4.50 11.42
CA GLN A 230 -10.32 -4.61 11.31
C GLN A 230 -9.91 -4.72 9.84
N LEU A 231 -9.65 -3.57 9.22
CA LEU A 231 -9.16 -3.49 7.83
C LEU A 231 -7.63 -3.68 7.73
N LEU A 232 -6.91 -3.48 8.85
CA LEU A 232 -5.47 -3.68 8.95
C LEU A 232 -5.13 -4.65 10.08
N PRO A 233 -4.06 -5.46 9.96
CA PRO A 233 -3.55 -6.24 11.08
C PRO A 233 -3.34 -5.37 12.33
N PRO A 234 -3.59 -5.89 13.53
CA PRO A 234 -3.37 -5.11 14.76
C PRO A 234 -1.87 -4.84 14.91
N MET A 235 -1.53 -3.73 15.57
CA MET A 235 -0.15 -3.49 15.95
C MET A 235 0.34 -4.61 16.88
N PRO A 236 1.53 -5.20 16.65
CA PRO A 236 2.14 -6.11 17.60
C PRO A 236 2.27 -5.47 18.98
N LYS A 237 2.17 -6.29 20.03
CA LYS A 237 2.34 -5.82 21.41
C LYS A 237 3.80 -5.41 21.65
N GLY A 238 4.02 -4.29 22.35
CA GLY A 238 5.35 -3.87 22.78
C GLY A 238 6.23 -3.22 21.69
N VAL A 239 5.63 -2.76 20.59
CA VAL A 239 6.35 -1.90 19.63
C VAL A 239 6.80 -0.59 20.31
N PRO A 240 8.02 -0.10 20.08
CA PRO A 240 8.56 1.07 20.78
C PRO A 240 8.14 2.40 20.12
N PHE A 241 7.00 2.43 19.43
CA PHE A 241 6.56 3.58 18.64
C PHE A 241 5.06 3.60 18.41
N GLU A 242 4.55 4.79 18.12
CA GLU A 242 3.22 5.02 17.56
C GLU A 242 3.30 5.38 16.07
N LEU A 243 2.20 5.19 15.35
CA LEU A 243 2.10 5.54 13.92
C LEU A 243 1.07 6.62 13.70
N ASP A 244 1.49 7.71 13.08
CA ASP A 244 0.61 8.77 12.56
C ASP A 244 0.69 8.78 11.03
N ARG A 245 -0.35 8.27 10.37
CA ARG A 245 -0.43 8.12 8.91
C ARG A 245 -1.09 9.36 8.30
N ARG A 246 -0.31 10.23 7.69
CA ARG A 246 -0.83 11.46 7.06
C ARG A 246 -0.87 11.37 5.55
N ILE A 247 -1.79 12.12 4.97
CA ILE A 247 -1.89 12.36 3.53
C ILE A 247 -1.43 13.79 3.27
N VAL A 248 -0.42 13.94 2.42
CA VAL A 248 0.15 15.23 2.02
C VAL A 248 -0.67 15.84 0.88
N SER A 249 -1.00 15.01 -0.11
CA SER A 249 -1.86 15.37 -1.23
C SER A 249 -2.63 14.15 -1.70
N GLU A 250 -3.79 14.40 -2.30
CA GLU A 250 -4.60 13.40 -2.99
C GLU A 250 -5.41 14.07 -4.10
N GLY A 251 -5.92 13.27 -5.02
CA GLY A 251 -6.65 13.78 -6.17
C GLY A 251 -5.97 13.35 -7.46
N TYR A 252 -6.69 12.58 -8.26
CA TYR A 252 -6.17 11.92 -9.43
C TYR A 252 -7.09 12.10 -10.63
N ASP A 253 -6.53 12.67 -11.71
CA ASP A 253 -7.28 13.09 -12.89
C ASP A 253 -7.27 12.05 -14.04
N GLY A 254 -6.56 10.94 -13.87
CA GLY A 254 -6.39 9.92 -14.90
C GLY A 254 -5.38 10.25 -16.00
N LYS A 255 -4.66 11.38 -15.91
CA LYS A 255 -3.66 11.82 -16.89
C LYS A 255 -2.24 11.81 -16.35
N THR A 256 -2.06 12.33 -15.13
CA THR A 256 -0.78 12.32 -14.43
C THR A 256 -0.93 11.81 -13.01
N CYS A 257 0.19 11.39 -12.41
CA CYS A 257 0.21 11.05 -10.99
C CYS A 257 1.53 11.48 -10.35
N TRP A 258 1.48 11.84 -9.08
CA TRP A 258 2.65 12.06 -8.22
C TRP A 258 3.37 10.74 -7.98
N VAL A 259 4.69 10.78 -8.12
CA VAL A 259 5.61 9.68 -7.81
C VAL A 259 6.81 10.21 -7.06
N HIS A 260 7.55 9.27 -6.45
CA HIS A 260 8.81 9.52 -5.77
C HIS A 260 8.76 10.62 -4.69
N PRO A 261 7.73 10.68 -3.81
CA PRO A 261 7.77 11.61 -2.69
C PRO A 261 8.91 11.23 -1.74
N ARG A 262 9.83 12.17 -1.49
CA ARG A 262 10.98 11.99 -0.58
C ARG A 262 11.08 13.19 0.35
N ALA A 263 11.01 12.93 1.64
CA ALA A 263 11.18 13.96 2.66
C ALA A 263 12.66 14.17 2.97
N GLY A 264 13.03 15.41 3.24
CA GLY A 264 14.30 15.81 3.83
C GLY A 264 14.02 16.81 4.93
N ALA A 265 14.52 16.53 6.13
CA ALA A 265 14.32 17.38 7.30
C ALA A 265 15.50 18.33 7.49
N ILE A 266 15.21 19.62 7.60
CA ILE A 266 16.14 20.67 8.00
C ILE A 266 16.02 20.82 9.53
N PRO A 267 17.10 20.60 10.31
CA PRO A 267 17.05 20.72 11.75
C PRO A 267 16.58 22.09 12.22
N GLY A 268 15.71 22.08 13.23
CA GLY A 268 15.08 23.25 13.83
C GLY A 268 14.22 22.82 15.02
N ASN A 269 13.53 23.76 15.67
CA ASN A 269 12.56 23.44 16.71
C ASN A 269 11.21 24.17 16.44
N PRO A 270 10.24 23.50 15.78
CA PRO A 270 10.33 22.16 15.18
C PRO A 270 11.22 22.12 13.93
N ALA A 271 11.57 20.92 13.46
CA ALA A 271 12.26 20.74 12.18
C ALA A 271 11.33 21.13 11.01
N SER A 272 11.92 21.72 9.96
CA SER A 272 11.24 21.97 8.69
C SER A 272 11.41 20.76 7.77
N VAL A 273 10.34 20.28 7.16
CA VAL A 273 10.37 19.14 6.24
C VAL A 273 10.10 19.63 4.82
N VAL A 274 11.03 19.35 3.91
CA VAL A 274 10.88 19.57 2.45
C VAL A 274 10.58 18.22 1.81
N LEU A 275 9.44 18.10 1.12
CA LEU A 275 9.02 16.89 0.44
C LEU A 275 9.11 17.09 -1.08
N THR A 276 10.09 16.45 -1.72
CA THR A 276 10.24 16.47 -3.18
C THR A 276 9.37 15.41 -3.83
N MET A 277 8.73 15.70 -4.96
CA MET A 277 7.92 14.75 -5.75
C MET A 277 7.87 15.13 -7.24
N GLN A 278 7.56 14.16 -8.11
CA GLN A 278 7.52 14.35 -9.57
C GLN A 278 6.17 13.94 -10.15
N LYS A 279 5.70 14.69 -11.14
CA LYS A 279 4.59 14.24 -11.99
C LYS A 279 5.11 13.17 -12.95
N LEU A 280 4.35 12.10 -13.12
CA LEU A 280 4.55 11.05 -14.12
C LEU A 280 3.44 11.11 -15.17
N LEU A 281 3.82 11.04 -16.45
CA LEU A 281 2.87 10.86 -17.55
C LEU A 281 2.40 9.40 -17.62
N LEU A 282 1.10 9.16 -17.50
CA LEU A 282 0.55 7.80 -17.36
C LEU A 282 0.51 7.00 -18.68
N THR A 283 0.51 7.69 -19.82
CA THR A 283 0.53 7.08 -21.16
C THR A 283 1.91 6.59 -21.57
N GLY A 284 2.97 6.91 -20.81
CA GLY A 284 4.34 6.44 -21.01
C GLY A 284 4.85 5.61 -19.84
N SER A 285 6.01 4.96 -19.99
CA SER A 285 6.68 4.27 -18.88
C SER A 285 7.82 5.12 -18.37
N ASP A 286 7.80 5.48 -17.08
CA ASP A 286 8.85 6.25 -16.40
C ASP A 286 9.14 7.61 -17.06
N VAL A 287 8.11 8.29 -17.57
CA VAL A 287 8.21 9.64 -18.18
C VAL A 287 7.95 10.71 -17.13
N PHE A 288 9.01 11.14 -16.46
CA PHE A 288 8.94 12.10 -15.35
C PHE A 288 9.08 13.54 -15.81
N PHE A 289 8.26 14.44 -15.28
CA PHE A 289 8.38 15.89 -15.47
C PHE A 289 9.37 16.50 -14.45
N ALA A 290 9.43 17.83 -14.40
CA ALA A 290 10.24 18.55 -13.42
C ALA A 290 9.95 18.08 -11.99
N LEU A 291 10.99 18.10 -11.16
CA LEU A 291 10.83 17.87 -9.73
C LEU A 291 10.21 19.09 -9.06
N ASN A 292 9.35 18.83 -8.09
CA ASN A 292 8.55 19.81 -7.36
C ASN A 292 8.75 19.56 -5.88
N ASP A 293 8.48 20.55 -5.04
CA ASP A 293 8.42 20.32 -3.60
C ASP A 293 7.21 20.98 -2.94
N THR A 294 6.89 20.47 -1.75
CA THR A 294 6.02 21.12 -0.78
C THR A 294 6.70 21.03 0.58
N ARG A 295 6.41 21.99 1.46
CA ARG A 295 7.08 22.14 2.75
C ARG A 295 6.11 22.12 3.90
N SER A 296 6.55 21.58 5.02
CA SER A 296 5.89 21.72 6.32
C SER A 296 6.87 22.25 7.36
N ASP A 297 6.43 23.26 8.12
CA ASP A 297 7.19 23.85 9.24
C ASP A 297 6.57 23.47 10.61
N ASP A 298 5.63 22.52 10.62
CA ASP A 298 4.87 22.11 11.81
C ASP A 298 4.70 20.59 11.94
N LEU A 299 5.70 19.85 11.44
CA LEU A 299 5.75 18.38 11.43
C LEU A 299 4.54 17.76 10.70
N GLY A 300 4.25 18.29 9.52
CA GLY A 300 3.27 17.78 8.57
C GLY A 300 1.82 18.07 8.94
N LYS A 301 1.55 19.04 9.83
CA LYS A 301 0.15 19.41 10.16
C LYS A 301 -0.42 20.26 9.03
N THR A 302 0.40 21.15 8.48
CA THR A 302 0.11 21.96 7.30
C THR A 302 1.22 21.84 6.27
N TRP A 303 0.85 22.07 5.00
CA TRP A 303 1.73 21.98 3.85
C TRP A 303 1.60 23.23 2.98
N SER A 304 2.72 23.75 2.49
CA SER A 304 2.71 24.82 1.50
C SER A 304 2.09 24.35 0.17
N PRO A 305 1.61 25.27 -0.68
CA PRO A 305 1.36 24.95 -2.08
C PRO A 305 2.59 24.28 -2.72
N VAL A 306 2.34 23.39 -3.68
CA VAL A 306 3.41 22.74 -4.43
C VAL A 306 4.13 23.76 -5.30
N MET A 307 5.46 23.83 -5.17
CA MET A 307 6.34 24.68 -5.96
C MET A 307 6.96 23.84 -7.07
N GLU A 308 6.79 24.30 -8.32
CA GLU A 308 7.44 23.67 -9.49
C GLU A 308 8.84 24.26 -9.69
N HIS A 309 9.86 23.41 -9.84
CA HIS A 309 11.24 23.83 -10.05
C HIS A 309 11.68 23.58 -11.50
N GLY A 310 10.94 24.15 -12.45
CA GLY A 310 11.19 23.95 -13.89
C GLY A 310 12.58 24.41 -14.34
N ASP A 311 13.07 25.54 -13.85
CA ASP A 311 14.35 26.11 -14.30
C ASP A 311 15.55 25.40 -13.69
N THR A 312 15.44 24.93 -12.44
CA THR A 312 16.56 24.36 -11.69
C THR A 312 16.54 22.84 -11.66
N LEU A 313 15.36 22.24 -11.48
CA LEU A 313 15.12 20.79 -11.42
C LEU A 313 14.33 20.23 -12.61
N GLY A 314 14.16 21.01 -13.68
CA GLY A 314 13.48 20.57 -14.89
C GLY A 314 14.32 19.72 -15.83
N ARG A 315 13.68 19.37 -16.94
CA ARG A 315 14.26 18.64 -18.06
C ARG A 315 15.23 19.54 -18.83
N ARG A 316 16.26 18.95 -19.44
CA ARG A 316 17.22 19.64 -20.31
C ARG A 316 17.27 18.96 -21.66
N ASN A 317 17.48 19.74 -22.71
CA ASN A 317 17.69 19.21 -24.05
C ASN A 317 19.17 18.80 -24.20
N GLU A 318 19.38 17.63 -24.76
CA GLU A 318 20.65 17.13 -25.27
C GLU A 318 20.58 17.12 -26.82
N PRO A 319 21.71 16.93 -27.54
CA PRO A 319 21.71 16.78 -28.99
C PRO A 319 20.75 15.68 -29.49
N GLU A 320 20.46 15.70 -30.79
CA GLU A 320 19.64 14.68 -31.47
C GLU A 320 18.20 14.54 -30.93
N GLY A 321 17.67 15.58 -30.27
CA GLY A 321 16.31 15.59 -29.74
C GLY A 321 16.14 14.76 -28.47
N VAL A 322 17.25 14.38 -27.83
CA VAL A 322 17.23 13.69 -26.53
C VAL A 322 16.88 14.69 -25.43
N VAL A 323 16.04 14.27 -24.49
CA VAL A 323 15.70 15.05 -23.30
C VAL A 323 16.18 14.31 -22.05
N VAL A 324 16.98 14.97 -21.22
CA VAL A 324 17.46 14.41 -19.94
C VAL A 324 16.72 15.03 -18.76
N ALA A 325 16.42 14.23 -17.75
CA ALA A 325 15.81 14.66 -16.49
C ALA A 325 16.49 14.02 -15.29
N THR A 326 16.49 14.72 -14.16
CA THR A 326 16.78 14.11 -12.85
C THR A 326 15.54 13.38 -12.35
N CYS A 327 15.69 12.21 -11.73
CA CYS A 327 14.60 11.47 -11.09
C CYS A 327 15.07 10.63 -9.91
N ASP A 328 14.13 9.99 -9.21
CA ASP A 328 14.40 9.16 -8.02
C ASP A 328 15.22 9.91 -6.95
N PHE A 329 14.94 11.21 -6.81
CA PHE A 329 15.73 12.18 -6.07
C PHE A 329 15.37 12.19 -4.57
N THR A 330 16.38 12.04 -3.71
CA THR A 330 16.23 11.91 -2.25
C THR A 330 16.98 13.04 -1.53
N PRO A 331 16.27 13.97 -0.87
CA PRO A 331 16.85 15.03 -0.06
C PRO A 331 17.28 14.51 1.32
N LYS A 332 18.48 14.87 1.78
CA LYS A 332 18.97 14.57 3.12
C LYS A 332 19.85 15.71 3.65
N TRP A 333 19.62 16.11 4.90
CA TRP A 333 20.43 17.13 5.56
C TRP A 333 21.84 16.62 5.82
N HIS A 334 22.81 17.37 5.32
CA HIS A 334 24.22 17.13 5.58
C HIS A 334 24.69 18.04 6.71
N ALA A 335 24.85 17.46 7.91
CA ALA A 335 25.12 18.22 9.13
C ALA A 335 26.41 19.04 9.06
N LYS A 336 27.48 18.49 8.47
CA LYS A 336 28.79 19.15 8.39
C LYS A 336 28.77 20.43 7.54
N SER A 337 28.00 20.45 6.45
CA SER A 337 27.90 21.63 5.58
C SER A 337 26.72 22.54 5.93
N GLY A 338 25.77 22.08 6.76
CA GLY A 338 24.55 22.82 7.05
C GLY A 338 23.66 23.02 5.82
N LYS A 339 23.57 22.01 4.95
CA LYS A 339 22.79 22.08 3.69
C LYS A 339 21.90 20.87 3.54
N LEU A 340 20.71 21.08 2.98
CA LEU A 340 19.87 20.00 2.50
C LEU A 340 20.33 19.62 1.08
N LEU A 341 20.99 18.47 0.97
CA LEU A 341 21.56 17.94 -0.27
C LEU A 341 20.64 16.85 -0.82
N GLY A 342 20.12 17.06 -2.01
CA GLY A 342 19.35 16.05 -2.74
C GLY A 342 20.19 15.34 -3.79
N ILE A 343 20.02 14.02 -3.88
CA ILE A 343 20.75 13.14 -4.79
C ILE A 343 19.75 12.22 -5.49
N GLY A 344 19.91 12.05 -6.80
CA GLY A 344 19.13 11.12 -7.61
C GLY A 344 19.98 10.57 -8.76
N HIS A 345 19.33 10.26 -9.87
CA HIS A 345 20.04 9.94 -11.10
C HIS A 345 19.40 10.57 -12.34
N THR A 346 20.04 10.44 -13.50
CA THR A 346 19.48 10.88 -14.77
C THR A 346 18.70 9.78 -15.50
N VAL A 347 17.65 10.22 -16.22
CA VAL A 347 16.90 9.45 -17.20
C VAL A 347 16.83 10.25 -18.50
N ARG A 348 16.83 9.55 -19.64
CA ARG A 348 16.85 10.14 -20.98
C ARG A 348 15.67 9.66 -21.80
N TYR A 349 15.10 10.56 -22.59
CA TYR A 349 13.92 10.33 -23.41
C TYR A 349 14.18 10.71 -24.87
N SER A 350 13.50 9.98 -25.77
CA SER A 350 13.30 10.38 -27.16
C SER A 350 11.80 10.56 -27.37
N GLY A 351 11.34 11.81 -27.46
CA GLY A 351 9.93 12.15 -27.26
C GLY A 351 9.45 11.76 -25.86
N ASP A 352 8.23 11.21 -25.73
CA ASP A 352 7.69 10.72 -24.45
C ASP A 352 7.99 9.23 -24.19
N LYS A 353 9.19 8.78 -24.56
CA LYS A 353 9.64 7.40 -24.34
C LYS A 353 11.04 7.36 -23.75
N VAL A 354 11.19 6.60 -22.68
CA VAL A 354 12.50 6.33 -22.07
C VAL A 354 13.40 5.59 -23.05
N ILE A 355 14.62 6.09 -23.22
CA ILE A 355 15.66 5.41 -23.98
C ILE A 355 16.16 4.22 -23.15
N HIS A 356 16.02 3.01 -23.67
CA HIS A 356 16.36 1.80 -22.91
C HIS A 356 17.87 1.64 -22.69
N ASP A 357 18.66 1.80 -23.75
CA ASP A 357 20.13 1.82 -23.65
C ASP A 357 20.60 3.26 -23.44
N ARG A 358 20.76 3.63 -22.17
CA ARG A 358 21.12 4.99 -21.76
C ARG A 358 22.19 4.97 -20.68
N LYS A 359 23.07 5.97 -20.74
CA LYS A 359 23.88 6.37 -19.59
C LYS A 359 22.95 6.89 -18.50
N ARG A 360 23.17 6.44 -17.26
CA ARG A 360 22.68 7.10 -16.05
C ARG A 360 23.86 7.72 -15.33
N GLU A 361 23.62 8.89 -14.77
CA GLU A 361 24.58 9.64 -13.98
C GLU A 361 23.95 10.00 -12.65
N THR A 362 24.72 9.94 -11.57
CA THR A 362 24.31 10.41 -10.25
C THR A 362 24.11 11.93 -10.29
N SER A 363 22.86 12.37 -10.21
CA SER A 363 22.50 13.79 -10.19
C SER A 363 22.41 14.31 -8.76
N TRP A 364 22.71 15.58 -8.53
CA TRP A 364 22.57 16.21 -7.22
C TRP A 364 22.25 17.71 -7.31
N SER A 365 21.62 18.24 -6.26
CA SER A 365 21.26 19.65 -6.11
C SER A 365 21.18 20.03 -4.62
N VAL A 366 21.37 21.31 -4.32
CA VAL A 366 21.37 21.85 -2.95
C VAL A 366 20.19 22.79 -2.77
N TYR A 367 19.47 22.62 -1.66
CA TYR A 367 18.36 23.50 -1.30
C TYR A 367 18.84 24.70 -0.48
N ASP A 368 18.37 25.89 -0.85
CA ASP A 368 18.53 27.12 -0.07
C ASP A 368 17.25 27.36 0.75
N ASP A 369 17.37 27.24 2.07
CA ASP A 369 16.24 27.41 2.99
C ASP A 369 15.68 28.83 3.04
N LYS A 370 16.51 29.85 2.76
CA LYS A 370 16.09 31.25 2.80
C LYS A 370 15.27 31.61 1.57
N THR A 371 15.73 31.22 0.39
CA THR A 371 15.04 31.50 -0.88
C THR A 371 14.00 30.45 -1.23
N ARG A 372 14.03 29.29 -0.56
CA ARG A 372 13.20 28.11 -0.79
C ARG A 372 13.35 27.54 -2.20
N GLN A 373 14.56 27.62 -2.74
CA GLN A 373 14.87 27.15 -4.09
C GLN A 373 15.96 26.09 -4.07
N TRP A 374 15.88 25.18 -5.03
CA TRP A 374 16.95 24.25 -5.36
C TRP A 374 17.92 24.90 -6.33
N SER A 375 19.22 24.64 -6.17
CA SER A 375 20.19 24.96 -7.22
C SER A 375 19.89 24.15 -8.48
N ALA A 376 20.35 24.63 -9.64
CA ALA A 376 20.32 23.81 -10.84
C ALA A 376 21.04 22.47 -10.57
N TRP A 377 20.42 21.34 -10.94
CA TRP A 377 21.05 20.04 -10.70
C TRP A 377 22.31 19.88 -11.55
N THR A 378 23.29 19.17 -11.04
CA THR A 378 24.47 18.75 -11.81
C THR A 378 24.73 17.27 -11.55
N THR A 379 25.79 16.70 -12.11
CA THR A 379 26.15 15.31 -11.93
C THR A 379 27.43 15.15 -11.12
N LEU A 380 27.55 14.03 -10.41
CA LEU A 380 28.79 13.62 -9.78
C LEU A 380 29.77 13.17 -10.86
N GLU A 381 30.97 13.73 -10.86
CA GLU A 381 32.07 13.27 -11.69
C GLU A 381 32.56 11.92 -11.15
N MET A 382 32.26 10.85 -11.90
CA MET A 382 32.70 9.48 -11.62
C MET A 382 34.08 9.24 -12.26
N PRO A 383 34.90 8.33 -11.72
CA PRO A 383 36.15 7.94 -12.38
C PRO A 383 35.88 7.37 -13.78
N ASP A 384 36.81 7.63 -14.70
CA ASP A 384 36.74 7.16 -16.09
C ASP A 384 37.09 5.67 -16.20
N GLU A 385 36.23 4.84 -15.63
CA GLU A 385 36.34 3.39 -15.66
C GLU A 385 35.20 2.78 -16.48
N PRO A 386 35.47 1.80 -17.36
CA PRO A 386 34.46 1.21 -18.25
C PRO A 386 33.23 0.65 -17.52
N GLN A 387 33.41 0.15 -16.29
CA GLN A 387 32.33 -0.38 -15.45
C GLN A 387 31.31 0.69 -15.04
N PHE A 388 31.74 1.95 -14.88
CA PHE A 388 30.86 3.06 -14.50
C PHE A 388 30.25 3.80 -15.70
N HIS A 389 30.22 3.18 -16.88
CA HIS A 389 29.57 3.74 -18.07
C HIS A 389 28.14 4.25 -17.77
N SER A 390 27.38 3.52 -16.96
CA SER A 390 26.07 3.91 -16.44
C SER A 390 26.06 3.68 -14.94
N ALA A 391 26.09 4.74 -14.12
CA ALA A 391 26.16 4.67 -12.66
C ALA A 391 25.25 5.74 -12.04
N GLY A 392 24.32 5.33 -11.18
CA GLY A 392 23.34 6.25 -10.59
C GLY A 392 22.99 5.93 -9.15
N ALA A 393 22.70 6.99 -8.40
CA ALA A 393 22.18 6.96 -7.03
C ALA A 393 20.67 7.29 -7.00
N GLY A 394 19.88 6.58 -7.80
CA GLY A 394 18.43 6.75 -7.82
C GLY A 394 17.79 6.00 -6.65
N SER A 395 16.98 6.68 -5.84
CA SER A 395 16.11 6.04 -4.86
C SER A 395 16.91 5.32 -3.74
N VAL A 396 18.10 5.83 -3.45
CA VAL A 396 19.03 5.26 -2.46
C VAL A 396 18.93 5.96 -1.11
N GLN A 397 19.25 5.23 -0.04
CA GLN A 397 19.52 5.81 1.28
C GLN A 397 21.04 5.87 1.48
N ARG A 398 21.57 7.04 1.84
CA ARG A 398 23.00 7.27 2.11
C ARG A 398 23.28 7.41 3.61
N VAL A 399 24.53 7.21 4.02
CA VAL A 399 25.01 7.54 5.36
C VAL A 399 26.00 8.68 5.28
N ASP A 400 25.88 9.65 6.17
CA ASP A 400 26.85 10.76 6.30
C ASP A 400 27.69 10.43 7.55
N LEU A 401 29.01 10.33 7.39
CA LEU A 401 29.98 9.99 8.44
C LEU A 401 30.26 11.19 9.34
N ASP A 402 30.81 10.94 10.52
CA ASP A 402 31.05 11.97 11.54
C ASP A 402 32.04 13.06 11.06
N ASN A 403 32.93 12.72 10.10
CA ASN A 403 33.85 13.68 9.46
C ASN A 403 33.19 14.52 8.35
N GLY A 404 31.95 14.21 7.94
CA GLY A 404 31.23 14.83 6.83
C GLY A 404 31.45 14.17 5.47
N ASP A 405 32.16 13.04 5.39
CA ASP A 405 32.15 12.22 4.19
C ASP A 405 30.80 11.51 4.05
N ILE A 406 30.39 11.24 2.82
CA ILE A 406 29.13 10.61 2.47
C ILE A 406 29.44 9.21 1.92
N LEU A 407 28.88 8.19 2.54
CA LEU A 407 28.78 6.85 1.98
C LEU A 407 27.53 6.78 1.09
N LEU A 408 27.75 6.87 -0.21
CA LEU A 408 26.71 6.93 -1.24
C LEU A 408 26.68 5.61 -2.02
N PRO A 409 25.70 4.73 -1.78
CA PRO A 409 25.58 3.52 -2.56
C PRO A 409 25.06 3.87 -3.97
N VAL A 410 25.67 3.28 -4.99
CA VAL A 410 25.28 3.43 -6.39
C VAL A 410 25.06 2.07 -7.01
N TYR A 411 24.21 2.02 -8.02
CA TYR A 411 24.13 0.85 -8.90
C TYR A 411 24.56 1.24 -10.31
N PHE A 412 25.32 0.34 -10.92
CA PHE A 412 26.04 0.63 -12.13
C PHE A 412 26.12 -0.58 -13.05
N LYS A 413 26.44 -0.33 -14.32
CA LYS A 413 26.78 -1.34 -15.30
C LYS A 413 27.67 -0.76 -16.39
N GLY A 414 28.60 -1.57 -16.89
CA GLY A 414 29.32 -1.29 -18.11
C GLY A 414 28.40 -1.38 -19.33
N LYS A 415 28.89 -0.89 -20.47
CA LYS A 415 28.12 -0.85 -21.73
C LYS A 415 27.73 -2.26 -22.22
N ALA A 416 28.63 -3.24 -22.08
CA ALA A 416 28.41 -4.62 -22.49
C ALA A 416 27.76 -5.49 -21.39
N ASP A 417 27.60 -4.95 -20.18
CA ASP A 417 27.17 -5.75 -19.04
C ASP A 417 25.66 -5.98 -19.07
N LYS A 418 25.29 -7.23 -18.80
CA LYS A 418 23.89 -7.66 -18.73
C LYS A 418 23.22 -7.27 -17.41
N TYR A 419 23.98 -7.32 -16.31
CA TYR A 419 23.47 -7.16 -14.95
C TYR A 419 23.97 -5.86 -14.33
N TYR A 420 23.13 -5.20 -13.53
CA TYR A 420 23.58 -4.14 -12.63
C TYR A 420 24.33 -4.74 -11.44
N SER A 421 25.38 -4.04 -11.05
CA SER A 421 26.14 -4.24 -9.82
C SER A 421 25.94 -3.05 -8.88
N VAL A 422 26.27 -3.23 -7.61
CA VAL A 422 26.24 -2.19 -6.58
C VAL A 422 27.63 -2.01 -5.98
N THR A 423 28.02 -0.78 -5.71
CA THR A 423 29.16 -0.43 -4.86
C THR A 423 28.79 0.76 -3.97
N VAL A 424 29.55 0.99 -2.90
CA VAL A 424 29.41 2.19 -2.07
C VAL A 424 30.56 3.13 -2.36
N LEU A 425 30.21 4.36 -2.77
CA LEU A 425 31.18 5.43 -2.97
C LEU A 425 31.42 6.14 -1.63
N ARG A 426 32.66 6.51 -1.36
CA ARG A 426 32.97 7.57 -0.41
C ARG A 426 33.11 8.89 -1.16
N CYS A 427 32.30 9.87 -0.80
CA CYS A 427 32.30 11.20 -1.40
C CYS A 427 32.53 12.26 -0.31
N SER A 428 33.19 13.37 -0.64
CA SER A 428 33.21 14.56 0.23
C SER A 428 32.21 15.60 -0.26
N PHE A 429 31.59 16.35 0.65
CA PHE A 429 30.70 17.47 0.29
C PHE A 429 30.99 18.72 1.13
N ASP A 430 31.37 19.81 0.46
CA ASP A 430 31.73 21.08 1.12
C ASP A 430 30.55 22.07 1.26
N GLY A 431 29.35 21.67 0.85
CA GLY A 431 28.16 22.53 0.80
C GLY A 431 27.86 23.10 -0.58
N THR A 432 28.84 23.06 -1.48
CA THR A 432 28.74 23.59 -2.86
C THR A 432 29.17 22.60 -3.94
N LYS A 433 30.00 21.60 -3.60
CA LYS A 433 30.47 20.58 -4.53
C LYS A 433 30.49 19.19 -3.88
N LEU A 434 29.84 18.22 -4.52
CA LEU A 434 29.96 16.80 -4.21
C LEU A 434 31.10 16.20 -5.03
N THR A 435 32.07 15.56 -4.37
CA THR A 435 33.30 15.04 -5.01
C THR A 435 33.51 13.57 -4.66
N TYR A 436 33.68 12.72 -5.67
CA TYR A 436 34.07 11.33 -5.50
C TYR A 436 35.48 11.22 -4.89
N ARG A 437 35.71 10.24 -4.00
CA ARG A 437 37.02 9.95 -3.40
C ARG A 437 37.50 8.55 -3.70
N GLU A 438 36.67 7.56 -3.41
CA GLU A 438 36.94 6.14 -3.66
C GLU A 438 35.63 5.35 -3.68
N HIS A 439 35.71 4.05 -3.96
CA HIS A 439 34.60 3.12 -3.85
C HIS A 439 35.05 1.81 -3.19
N GLY A 440 34.09 1.11 -2.60
CA GLY A 440 34.31 -0.19 -1.97
C GLY A 440 34.09 -1.37 -2.91
N ASP A 441 33.79 -2.53 -2.32
CA ASP A 441 33.61 -3.78 -3.08
C ASP A 441 32.46 -3.70 -4.09
N VAL A 442 32.59 -4.50 -5.15
CA VAL A 442 31.53 -4.69 -6.15
C VAL A 442 30.65 -5.86 -5.75
N LEU A 443 29.37 -5.58 -5.51
CA LEU A 443 28.34 -6.57 -5.23
C LEU A 443 27.53 -6.83 -6.49
N ALA A 444 27.43 -8.10 -6.89
CA ALA A 444 26.75 -8.51 -8.12
C ALA A 444 25.91 -9.77 -7.90
N LEU A 445 24.91 -9.96 -8.77
CA LEU A 445 24.09 -11.17 -8.84
C LEU A 445 23.67 -11.42 -10.29
N GLU A 446 23.88 -12.62 -10.80
CA GLU A 446 23.54 -12.98 -12.19
C GLU A 446 22.08 -13.47 -12.32
N SER A 447 21.14 -12.71 -11.77
CA SER A 447 19.70 -13.00 -11.83
C SER A 447 18.89 -11.76 -12.19
N GLY A 448 17.89 -11.91 -13.06
CA GLY A 448 17.05 -10.80 -13.51
C GLY A 448 17.88 -9.66 -14.11
N ARG A 449 17.71 -8.44 -13.58
CA ARG A 449 18.53 -7.26 -13.91
C ARG A 449 19.81 -7.10 -13.08
N GLY A 450 20.14 -8.03 -12.20
CA GLY A 450 21.20 -7.86 -11.20
C GLY A 450 20.72 -7.17 -9.93
N VAL A 451 21.62 -6.52 -9.19
CA VAL A 451 21.30 -5.80 -7.95
C VAL A 451 21.25 -4.29 -8.21
N TYR A 452 20.25 -3.61 -7.65
CA TYR A 452 20.02 -2.18 -7.89
C TYR A 452 19.26 -1.53 -6.73
N GLU A 453 19.09 -0.19 -6.79
CA GLU A 453 18.41 0.64 -5.77
C GLU A 453 18.80 0.29 -4.31
N PRO A 454 20.11 0.35 -3.97
CA PRO A 454 20.59 -0.01 -2.65
C PRO A 454 20.32 1.08 -1.59
N SER A 455 20.18 0.66 -0.34
CA SER A 455 20.07 1.56 0.82
C SER A 455 21.03 1.14 1.92
N ILE A 456 21.90 2.08 2.35
CA ILE A 456 22.85 1.87 3.44
C ILE A 456 22.37 2.55 4.73
N ILE A 457 22.62 1.91 5.88
CA ILE A 457 22.43 2.48 7.21
C ILE A 457 23.55 2.05 8.15
N ARG A 458 23.86 2.88 9.16
CA ARG A 458 24.75 2.53 10.29
C ARG A 458 23.91 2.17 11.51
N CYS A 459 24.09 0.99 12.10
CA CYS A 459 23.43 0.56 13.33
C CYS A 459 24.34 -0.35 14.15
N GLY A 460 24.40 -0.15 15.47
CA GLY A 460 25.21 -1.02 16.35
C GLY A 460 26.70 -1.10 15.98
N GLY A 461 27.27 -0.02 15.42
CA GLY A 461 28.66 0.02 14.98
C GLY A 461 28.96 -0.66 13.63
N ARG A 462 27.94 -1.18 12.94
CA ARG A 462 28.07 -1.84 11.63
C ARG A 462 27.23 -1.14 10.57
N PHE A 463 27.51 -1.46 9.31
CA PHE A 463 26.77 -0.96 8.15
C PHE A 463 25.97 -2.10 7.51
N TYR A 464 24.73 -1.79 7.15
CA TYR A 464 23.81 -2.72 6.51
C TYR A 464 23.37 -2.15 5.17
N LEU A 465 23.43 -2.97 4.12
CA LEU A 465 23.10 -2.59 2.76
C LEU A 465 21.98 -3.48 2.23
N THR A 466 20.86 -2.89 1.85
CA THR A 466 19.83 -3.62 1.08
C THR A 466 20.18 -3.63 -0.39
N LEU A 467 19.77 -4.69 -1.09
CA LEU A 467 19.94 -4.84 -2.53
C LEU A 467 18.62 -5.33 -3.12
N ARG A 468 18.03 -4.55 -4.01
CA ARG A 468 16.83 -4.96 -4.76
C ARG A 468 17.24 -5.83 -5.94
N ASN A 469 16.45 -6.86 -6.21
CA ASN A 469 16.54 -7.66 -7.43
C ASN A 469 15.13 -8.05 -7.92
N ASP A 470 15.03 -8.56 -9.14
CA ASP A 470 13.76 -8.94 -9.74
C ASP A 470 13.11 -10.18 -9.11
N THR A 471 13.89 -11.03 -8.46
CA THR A 471 13.47 -12.35 -7.96
C THR A 471 13.37 -12.43 -6.44
N ALA A 472 14.22 -11.71 -5.71
CA ALA A 472 14.21 -11.60 -4.26
C ALA A 472 14.89 -10.30 -3.80
N GLY A 473 14.83 -9.99 -2.51
CA GLY A 473 15.60 -8.93 -1.87
C GLY A 473 16.79 -9.55 -1.13
N TYR A 474 17.87 -8.79 -1.04
CA TYR A 474 19.10 -9.23 -0.38
C TYR A 474 19.62 -8.19 0.60
N VAL A 475 20.48 -8.63 1.51
CA VAL A 475 21.20 -7.83 2.49
C VAL A 475 22.68 -8.17 2.46
N SER A 476 23.53 -7.18 2.70
CA SER A 476 24.94 -7.36 3.01
C SER A 476 25.35 -6.48 4.18
N VAL A 477 26.39 -6.90 4.91
CA VAL A 477 26.93 -6.20 6.08
C VAL A 477 28.39 -5.83 5.88
N SER A 478 28.80 -4.75 6.53
CA SER A 478 30.16 -4.21 6.50
C SER A 478 30.50 -3.60 7.86
N ASP A 479 31.79 -3.60 8.21
CA ASP A 479 32.28 -2.94 9.42
C ASP A 479 32.75 -1.49 9.15
N ASP A 480 33.07 -1.15 7.90
CA ASP A 480 33.58 0.18 7.50
C ASP A 480 32.66 0.94 6.52
N GLY A 481 31.65 0.26 5.97
CA GLY A 481 30.70 0.81 5.03
C GLY A 481 31.18 0.86 3.57
N LEU A 482 32.33 0.25 3.26
CA LEU A 482 32.87 0.10 1.91
C LEU A 482 33.06 -1.38 1.52
N HIS A 483 33.53 -2.22 2.44
CA HIS A 483 33.80 -3.63 2.18
C HIS A 483 32.70 -4.51 2.75
N PHE A 484 31.93 -5.14 1.86
CA PHE A 484 30.68 -5.80 2.20
C PHE A 484 30.77 -7.31 2.02
N THR A 485 30.09 -8.04 2.90
CA THR A 485 29.92 -9.50 2.74
C THR A 485 29.19 -9.86 1.44
N LYS A 486 29.18 -11.15 1.08
CA LYS A 486 28.36 -11.61 -0.06
C LYS A 486 26.86 -11.35 0.21
N PRO A 487 26.08 -10.93 -0.79
CA PRO A 487 24.64 -10.71 -0.63
C PRO A 487 23.92 -11.97 -0.12
N ALA A 488 23.23 -11.84 1.00
CA ALA A 488 22.37 -12.89 1.58
C ALA A 488 20.90 -12.58 1.25
N MET A 489 20.15 -13.60 0.81
CA MET A 489 18.72 -13.44 0.52
C MET A 489 17.94 -13.22 1.81
N TRP A 490 16.96 -12.32 1.78
CA TRP A 490 16.08 -12.09 2.92
C TRP A 490 15.20 -13.30 3.24
N CYS A 491 15.25 -13.71 4.50
CA CYS A 491 14.42 -14.76 5.06
C CYS A 491 13.74 -14.27 6.35
N TRP A 492 12.64 -14.92 6.68
CA TRP A 492 12.07 -14.89 8.03
C TRP A 492 12.98 -15.63 9.01
N GLU A 493 12.78 -15.43 10.32
CA GLU A 493 13.55 -16.15 11.35
C GLU A 493 13.43 -17.67 11.24
N ASP A 494 12.27 -18.17 10.80
CA ASP A 494 12.04 -19.60 10.52
C ASP A 494 12.81 -20.14 9.29
N GLY A 495 13.50 -19.28 8.55
CA GLY A 495 14.29 -19.62 7.35
C GLY A 495 13.50 -19.63 6.04
N SER A 496 12.18 -19.41 6.07
CA SER A 496 11.37 -19.28 4.85
C SER A 496 11.64 -17.95 4.13
N GLU A 497 11.45 -17.92 2.82
CA GLU A 497 11.64 -16.71 2.02
C GLU A 497 10.73 -15.57 2.47
N LEU A 498 11.28 -14.35 2.51
CA LEU A 498 10.51 -13.15 2.82
C LEU A 498 9.45 -12.84 1.75
N GLY A 499 9.77 -13.16 0.48
CA GLY A 499 8.90 -12.90 -0.66
C GLY A 499 8.90 -11.44 -1.15
N ASN A 500 9.91 -10.65 -0.76
CA ASN A 500 10.12 -9.28 -1.20
C ASN A 500 10.92 -9.25 -2.52
N TYR A 501 10.23 -9.36 -3.65
CA TYR A 501 10.85 -9.35 -4.98
C TYR A 501 10.47 -8.07 -5.71
N ASN A 502 11.36 -7.54 -6.55
CA ASN A 502 11.09 -6.32 -7.30
C ASN A 502 10.70 -5.11 -6.41
N THR A 503 11.12 -5.16 -5.16
CA THR A 503 10.74 -4.28 -4.06
C THR A 503 11.92 -3.37 -3.71
N GLN A 504 11.69 -2.07 -3.66
CA GLN A 504 12.65 -1.16 -3.03
C GLN A 504 12.65 -1.39 -1.52
N GLN A 505 13.80 -1.24 -0.87
CA GLN A 505 13.97 -1.54 0.54
C GLN A 505 14.71 -0.39 1.20
N HIS A 506 14.26 0.05 2.37
CA HIS A 506 14.93 1.08 3.14
C HIS A 506 15.04 0.67 4.60
N TRP A 507 15.98 1.31 5.29
CA TRP A 507 16.21 1.08 6.70
C TRP A 507 15.58 2.16 7.56
N VAL A 508 15.10 1.73 8.71
CA VAL A 508 14.75 2.58 9.84
C VAL A 508 15.54 2.06 11.04
N THR A 509 16.11 2.97 11.84
CA THR A 509 16.83 2.60 13.07
C THR A 509 16.40 3.49 14.22
N HIS A 510 16.35 2.91 15.42
CA HIS A 510 16.11 3.66 16.65
C HIS A 510 16.60 2.84 17.86
N GLY A 511 17.29 3.48 18.81
CA GLY A 511 17.76 2.83 20.04
C GLY A 511 18.60 1.56 19.81
N GLY A 512 19.40 1.52 18.73
CA GLY A 512 20.20 0.34 18.36
C GLY A 512 19.41 -0.82 17.72
N ARG A 513 18.10 -0.66 17.51
CA ARG A 513 17.25 -1.61 16.76
C ARG A 513 17.26 -1.26 15.27
N LEU A 514 17.19 -2.29 14.44
CA LEU A 514 17.20 -2.20 12.99
C LEU A 514 15.86 -2.69 12.43
N PHE A 515 15.24 -1.91 11.56
CA PHE A 515 13.97 -2.23 10.93
C PHE A 515 14.09 -2.14 9.41
N LEU A 516 13.51 -3.12 8.71
CA LEU A 516 13.41 -3.15 7.27
C LEU A 516 12.04 -2.62 6.85
N VAL A 517 12.01 -1.68 5.92
CA VAL A 517 10.78 -1.20 5.24
C VAL A 517 10.73 -1.80 3.84
N TYR A 518 9.64 -2.49 3.50
CA TYR A 518 9.55 -3.33 2.29
C TYR A 518 8.11 -3.66 1.88
N THR A 519 7.96 -4.29 0.72
CA THR A 519 6.71 -4.92 0.24
C THR A 519 6.98 -6.38 -0.11
N ARG A 520 5.98 -7.26 0.04
CA ARG A 520 6.13 -8.71 -0.20
C ARG A 520 4.85 -9.35 -0.74
N LYS A 521 5.02 -10.50 -1.40
CA LYS A 521 3.91 -11.42 -1.73
C LYS A 521 3.37 -12.14 -0.48
N GLY A 522 2.26 -12.84 -0.64
CA GLY A 522 1.67 -13.65 0.44
C GLY A 522 1.01 -12.83 1.55
N ALA A 523 0.60 -11.59 1.24
CA ALA A 523 -0.18 -10.73 2.13
C ALA A 523 -1.61 -10.53 1.62
N HIS A 524 -2.12 -11.49 0.84
CA HIS A 524 -3.40 -11.42 0.13
C HIS A 524 -3.52 -10.19 -0.77
N ASN A 525 -2.46 -9.95 -1.54
CA ASN A 525 -2.23 -8.76 -2.36
C ASN A 525 -1.87 -9.11 -3.82
N ASP A 526 -2.28 -10.29 -4.31
CA ASP A 526 -2.05 -10.72 -5.70
C ASP A 526 -2.74 -9.80 -6.73
N HIS A 527 -3.73 -9.03 -6.28
CA HIS A 527 -4.38 -7.96 -7.05
C HIS A 527 -3.56 -6.66 -7.11
N VAL A 528 -2.34 -6.64 -6.60
CA VAL A 528 -1.45 -5.47 -6.71
C VAL A 528 -0.27 -5.82 -7.60
N PHE A 529 -0.01 -4.99 -8.61
CA PHE A 529 1.12 -5.21 -9.51
C PHE A 529 2.44 -5.36 -8.73
N ARG A 530 3.09 -6.51 -8.91
CA ARG A 530 4.34 -6.92 -8.21
C ARG A 530 4.23 -6.92 -6.69
N HIS A 531 3.02 -7.03 -6.13
CA HIS A 531 2.78 -7.05 -4.67
C HIS A 531 3.34 -5.81 -3.94
N ARG A 532 3.40 -4.67 -4.64
CA ARG A 532 3.97 -3.42 -4.15
C ARG A 532 3.06 -2.64 -3.19
N ALA A 533 2.03 -3.27 -2.65
CA ALA A 533 1.24 -2.76 -1.55
C ALA A 533 0.67 -3.96 -0.77
N PRO A 534 0.47 -3.86 0.55
CA PRO A 534 0.80 -2.71 1.40
C PRO A 534 2.31 -2.53 1.60
N LEU A 535 2.72 -1.38 2.17
CA LEU A 535 4.09 -1.13 2.63
C LEU A 535 4.22 -1.59 4.07
N PHE A 536 5.18 -2.47 4.33
CA PHE A 536 5.45 -3.06 5.62
C PHE A 536 6.70 -2.47 6.28
N MET A 537 6.75 -2.58 7.61
CA MET A 537 7.98 -2.47 8.39
C MET A 537 8.06 -3.62 9.38
N ALA A 538 9.24 -4.19 9.57
CA ALA A 538 9.48 -5.23 10.57
C ALA A 538 10.92 -5.13 11.11
N GLU A 539 11.12 -5.58 12.34
CA GLU A 539 12.45 -5.63 12.95
C GLU A 539 13.31 -6.72 12.31
N VAL A 540 14.61 -6.44 12.23
CA VAL A 540 15.63 -7.37 11.75
C VAL A 540 16.48 -7.83 12.93
N ASN A 541 16.65 -9.15 13.04
CA ASN A 541 17.65 -9.74 13.90
C ASN A 541 19.05 -9.49 13.29
N GLN A 542 19.85 -8.65 13.95
CA GLN A 542 21.16 -8.19 13.44
C GLN A 542 22.22 -9.30 13.40
N ASP A 543 22.08 -10.33 14.24
CA ASP A 543 23.03 -11.45 14.28
C ASP A 543 22.78 -12.43 13.14
N THR A 544 21.50 -12.70 12.83
CA THR A 544 21.11 -13.68 11.81
C THR A 544 20.78 -13.07 10.45
N LEU A 545 20.61 -11.75 10.38
CA LEU A 545 20.12 -11.02 9.21
C LEU A 545 18.77 -11.56 8.69
N ARG A 546 17.85 -11.84 9.63
CA ARG A 546 16.50 -12.35 9.34
C ARG A 546 15.44 -11.41 9.88
N VAL A 547 14.28 -11.38 9.23
CA VAL A 547 13.16 -10.52 9.61
C VAL A 547 12.29 -11.23 10.66
N LYS A 548 11.94 -10.51 11.73
CA LYS A 548 11.09 -10.99 12.82
C LYS A 548 9.61 -10.86 12.42
N ARG A 549 8.97 -11.98 12.07
CA ARG A 549 7.61 -12.00 11.52
C ARG A 549 6.56 -11.39 12.46
N ASP A 550 6.67 -11.65 13.75
CA ASP A 550 5.77 -11.18 14.79
C ASP A 550 5.83 -9.66 15.03
N THR A 551 6.86 -8.99 14.50
CA THR A 551 7.01 -7.53 14.55
C THR A 551 6.49 -6.80 13.30
N GLU A 552 6.04 -7.53 12.28
CA GLU A 552 5.62 -6.93 11.00
C GLU A 552 4.35 -6.08 11.19
N ILE A 553 4.42 -4.84 10.68
CA ILE A 553 3.32 -3.89 10.68
C ILE A 553 3.08 -3.33 9.27
N VAL A 554 1.87 -2.85 9.02
CA VAL A 554 1.53 -2.12 7.79
C VAL A 554 1.74 -0.62 8.01
N LEU A 555 2.73 -0.02 7.36
CA LEU A 555 2.92 1.43 7.35
C LEU A 555 1.88 2.11 6.44
N VAL A 556 1.77 1.66 5.19
CA VAL A 556 0.81 2.20 4.21
C VAL A 556 -0.09 1.07 3.72
N PRO A 557 -1.42 1.20 3.89
CA PRO A 557 -2.35 0.15 3.50
C PRO A 557 -2.43 0.00 1.99
N ASP A 558 -2.79 -1.21 1.54
CA ASP A 558 -3.16 -1.44 0.15
C ASP A 558 -4.52 -0.79 -0.14
N ARG A 559 -4.60 0.05 -1.18
CA ARG A 559 -5.83 0.71 -1.66
C ARG A 559 -6.16 0.37 -3.11
N GLY A 560 -5.56 -0.70 -3.65
CA GLY A 560 -5.73 -1.17 -5.02
C GLY A 560 -4.66 -0.68 -5.99
N ALA A 561 -3.97 0.42 -5.70
CA ALA A 561 -2.79 0.85 -6.44
C ALA A 561 -1.52 0.22 -5.87
N ARG A 562 -0.54 -0.04 -6.74
CA ARG A 562 0.83 -0.31 -6.28
C ARG A 562 1.39 0.95 -5.63
N LEU A 563 2.24 0.80 -4.62
CA LEU A 563 3.01 1.92 -4.11
C LEU A 563 4.28 2.08 -4.96
N GLY A 564 4.64 3.34 -5.20
CA GLY A 564 5.84 3.67 -5.94
C GLY A 564 7.11 3.45 -5.13
N ASN A 565 8.24 3.87 -5.70
CA ASN A 565 9.47 3.94 -4.92
C ASN A 565 9.24 4.92 -3.76
N PHE A 566 9.68 4.58 -2.55
CA PHE A 566 9.47 5.28 -1.28
C PHE A 566 10.79 5.75 -0.66
N GLY A 567 10.72 6.58 0.38
CA GLY A 567 11.90 7.07 1.10
C GLY A 567 11.71 7.09 2.60
N VAL A 568 12.83 7.10 3.33
CA VAL A 568 12.90 7.24 4.79
C VAL A 568 13.66 8.51 5.14
N CYS A 569 13.13 9.29 6.08
CA CYS A 569 13.73 10.53 6.55
C CYS A 569 13.77 10.55 8.08
N GLU A 570 14.94 10.73 8.66
CA GLU A 570 15.11 11.02 10.09
C GLU A 570 14.76 12.49 10.32
N VAL A 571 13.63 12.75 11.00
CA VAL A 571 13.14 14.12 11.24
C VAL A 571 13.64 14.66 12.57
N SER A 572 13.70 13.81 13.59
CA SER A 572 14.32 14.08 14.88
C SER A 572 14.76 12.78 15.55
N GLU A 573 15.37 12.86 16.74
CA GLU A 573 15.71 11.68 17.56
C GLU A 573 14.49 10.75 17.81
N ASN A 574 13.28 11.33 17.91
CA ASN A 574 12.06 10.62 18.28
C ASN A 574 11.06 10.54 17.12
N GLU A 575 11.47 10.88 15.89
CA GLU A 575 10.55 10.88 14.75
C GLU A 575 11.24 10.51 13.43
N THR A 576 10.72 9.47 12.79
CA THR A 576 11.15 9.01 11.46
C THR A 576 9.97 9.00 10.51
N TRP A 577 10.15 9.50 9.29
CA TRP A 577 9.10 9.53 8.28
C TRP A 577 9.35 8.50 7.19
N VAL A 578 8.28 7.87 6.73
CA VAL A 578 8.26 7.05 5.51
C VAL A 578 7.31 7.68 4.52
N THR A 579 7.82 8.05 3.34
CA THR A 579 7.06 8.77 2.32
C THR A 579 6.93 7.96 1.03
N VAL A 580 5.70 7.86 0.51
CA VAL A 580 5.41 7.08 -0.70
C VAL A 580 4.15 7.59 -1.39
N ALA A 581 4.03 7.40 -2.70
CA ALA A 581 2.81 7.71 -3.44
C ALA A 581 2.19 6.44 -4.03
N GLU A 582 0.86 6.43 -4.14
CA GLU A 582 0.13 5.47 -4.95
C GLU A 582 0.47 5.69 -6.44
N TRP A 583 1.10 4.70 -7.08
CA TRP A 583 1.47 4.77 -8.49
C TRP A 583 0.36 4.16 -9.35
N MET A 584 -0.31 5.01 -10.13
CA MET A 584 -1.57 4.68 -10.80
C MET A 584 -1.43 3.86 -12.10
N GLN A 585 -0.25 3.30 -12.38
CA GLN A 585 -0.01 2.37 -13.49
C GLN A 585 0.08 0.94 -12.97
N THR A 586 -0.45 -0.03 -13.71
CA THR A 586 -0.67 -1.41 -13.27
C THR A 586 0.01 -2.45 -14.18
N TRP A 587 -0.61 -3.62 -14.42
CA TRP A 587 -0.01 -4.73 -15.18
C TRP A 587 0.05 -4.41 -16.67
N SER A 588 1.24 -4.56 -17.25
CA SER A 588 1.63 -4.10 -18.59
C SER A 588 1.88 -2.58 -18.66
N PRO A 589 2.86 -2.11 -19.46
CA PRO A 589 2.89 -0.70 -19.84
C PRO A 589 1.50 -0.30 -20.36
N ASN A 590 1.00 0.86 -19.91
CA ASN A 590 -0.22 1.54 -20.36
C ASN A 590 -1.55 1.13 -19.70
N VAL A 591 -1.60 0.21 -18.73
CA VAL A 591 -2.85 0.00 -17.96
C VAL A 591 -2.88 0.93 -16.75
N VAL A 592 -3.78 1.90 -16.81
CA VAL A 592 -3.88 2.99 -15.85
C VAL A 592 -5.13 2.80 -15.00
N ILE A 593 -5.01 2.96 -13.68
CA ILE A 593 -6.14 2.97 -12.76
C ILE A 593 -7.03 4.16 -13.15
N LYS A 594 -8.35 3.98 -13.21
CA LYS A 594 -9.27 5.10 -13.45
C LYS A 594 -9.54 5.85 -12.13
N PRO A 595 -9.86 7.15 -12.17
CA PRO A 595 -10.34 7.86 -10.98
C PRO A 595 -11.54 7.14 -10.34
N GLY A 596 -11.63 7.19 -9.01
CA GLY A 596 -12.73 6.56 -8.26
C GLY A 596 -12.55 5.06 -8.02
N HIS A 597 -11.32 4.58 -7.85
CA HIS A 597 -11.03 3.18 -7.55
C HIS A 597 -11.84 2.71 -6.31
N PRO A 598 -12.51 1.54 -6.33
CA PRO A 598 -13.37 1.09 -5.22
C PRO A 598 -12.67 0.92 -3.88
N LEU A 599 -11.42 0.43 -3.89
CA LEU A 599 -10.55 0.34 -2.71
C LEU A 599 -9.91 1.68 -2.27
N GLY A 600 -10.26 2.79 -2.94
CA GLY A 600 -9.89 4.14 -2.54
C GLY A 600 -8.57 4.69 -3.07
N ALA A 601 -7.88 4.01 -3.99
CA ALA A 601 -6.69 4.57 -4.65
C ALA A 601 -7.04 5.86 -5.42
N ASN A 602 -6.26 6.91 -5.15
CA ASN A 602 -6.49 8.26 -5.63
C ASN A 602 -5.18 9.08 -5.73
N ASN A 603 -4.08 8.42 -6.09
CA ASN A 603 -2.73 8.99 -6.14
C ASN A 603 -2.34 9.71 -4.83
N ARG A 604 -2.68 9.11 -3.69
CA ARG A 604 -2.33 9.68 -2.38
C ARG A 604 -0.82 9.71 -2.20
N VAL A 605 -0.32 10.86 -1.77
CA VAL A 605 1.04 11.03 -1.26
C VAL A 605 0.99 10.86 0.25
N HIS A 606 1.59 9.79 0.73
CA HIS A 606 1.64 9.43 2.14
C HIS A 606 2.90 10.00 2.81
N ALA A 607 2.73 10.51 4.03
CA ALA A 607 3.80 10.77 4.98
C ALA A 607 3.45 10.04 6.29
N VAL A 608 3.98 8.83 6.46
CA VAL A 608 3.79 8.04 7.68
C VAL A 608 4.86 8.45 8.69
N ARG A 609 4.43 8.98 9.83
CA ARG A 609 5.29 9.38 10.94
C ARG A 609 5.36 8.23 11.93
N ILE A 610 6.58 7.74 12.18
CA ILE A 610 6.92 6.78 13.21
C ILE A 610 7.39 7.61 14.41
N LEU A 611 6.58 7.62 15.48
CA LEU A 611 6.81 8.41 16.69
C LEU A 611 7.41 7.50 17.74
N TRP A 612 8.71 7.59 17.96
CA TRP A 612 9.41 6.73 18.91
C TRP A 612 9.07 7.10 20.34
N GLN A 613 8.80 6.08 21.15
CA GLN A 613 8.58 6.24 22.58
C GLN A 613 9.93 6.39 23.29
N LYS A 614 9.96 7.28 24.29
CA LYS A 614 11.15 7.55 25.09
C LYS A 614 11.51 6.41 26.04
#